data_AF-A0A1I3VWE9-F1
#
_entry.id   AF-A0A1I3VWE9-F1
#
_cell.length_a   1.000
_cell.length_b   1.000
_cell.length_c   1.000
_cell.angle_alpha   90.00
_cell.angle_beta   90.00
_cell.angle_gamma   90.00
#
_symmetry.space_group_name_H-M   'P 1'
#
loop_
_entity.id
_entity.type
_entity.pdbx_description
1 polymer ?
#
loop_
_entity_poly.entity_id
_entity_poly.type
_entity_poly.pdbx_seq_one_letter_code
_entity_poly.pdbx_strand_id
1 'polypeptide(L)'
;MKIEKTDLKKNHASSKVPYAPLETDTLGRKKAKSYQTKHKTEAALRILGGESLEALSHEYGVTVGRLLFWKETFVGGGEECMQLCDEESDDSAIERLKKEIEWQRSKNEELRQELRRYGCTPMV
;
A
#
# COMPACT_ATOMS: atom_id res chain seq x y z
N MET A 1 -8.67 35.64 -25.62
CA MET A 1 -8.52 36.35 -24.33
C MET A 1 -7.55 35.56 -23.47
N LYS A 2 -6.43 36.17 -23.08
CA LYS A 2 -5.49 35.62 -22.10
C LYS A 2 -5.95 36.08 -20.72
N ILE A 3 -6.11 35.15 -19.79
CA ILE A 3 -6.03 35.46 -18.36
C ILE A 3 -5.09 34.42 -17.77
N GLU A 4 -3.88 34.90 -17.48
CA GLU A 4 -2.87 34.25 -16.67
C GLU A 4 -3.07 34.66 -15.20
N LYS A 5 -2.56 33.79 -14.31
CA LYS A 5 -2.15 34.02 -12.91
C LYS A 5 -3.31 34.15 -11.90
N THR A 6 -3.31 33.51 -10.73
CA THR A 6 -2.21 33.04 -9.87
C THR A 6 -2.76 32.20 -8.72
N ASP A 7 -1.90 31.32 -8.20
CA ASP A 7 -1.80 30.92 -6.80
C ASP A 7 -3.03 30.36 -6.07
N LEU A 8 -3.09 29.03 -5.98
CA LEU A 8 -3.33 28.40 -4.69
C LEU A 8 -2.65 27.03 -4.64
N LYS A 9 -1.36 27.03 -4.31
CA LYS A 9 -0.69 25.88 -3.71
C LYS A 9 -1.48 25.50 -2.45
N LYS A 10 -2.25 24.42 -2.50
CA LYS A 10 -2.64 23.69 -1.29
C LYS A 10 -1.86 22.39 -1.28
N ASN A 11 -0.74 22.47 -0.59
CA ASN A 11 0.17 21.39 -0.29
C ASN A 11 -0.64 20.25 0.38
N HIS A 12 -0.87 19.15 -0.34
CA HIS A 12 -1.05 17.83 0.29
C HIS A 12 0.34 17.28 0.64
N ALA A 13 1.08 18.06 1.42
CA ALA A 13 2.25 17.61 2.13
C ALA A 13 1.82 17.36 3.58
N SER A 14 1.03 16.31 3.77
CA SER A 14 0.86 15.76 5.11
C SER A 14 1.78 14.56 5.24
N SER A 15 2.84 14.79 6.02
CA SER A 15 3.56 13.79 6.80
C SER A 15 4.24 12.67 6.02
N LYS A 16 5.29 13.04 5.27
CA LYS A 16 6.49 12.21 5.31
C LYS A 16 6.98 12.25 6.75
N VAL A 17 6.71 11.19 7.51
CA VAL A 17 7.42 10.94 8.76
C VAL A 17 8.91 11.13 8.46
N PRO A 18 9.63 11.96 9.23
CA PRO A 18 11.04 12.16 8.99
C PRO A 18 11.72 10.85 9.37
N TYR A 19 11.91 9.96 8.41
CA TYR A 19 13.02 9.04 8.47
C TYR A 19 14.27 9.92 8.49
N ALA A 20 14.73 10.26 9.68
CA ALA A 20 16.12 10.59 9.88
C ALA A 20 16.91 9.44 9.22
N PRO A 21 17.72 9.70 8.19
CA PRO A 21 18.60 8.69 7.67
C PRO A 21 19.54 8.30 8.81
N LEU A 22 19.27 7.16 9.46
CA LEU A 22 20.26 6.55 10.34
C LEU A 22 21.50 6.40 9.48
N GLU A 23 22.52 7.12 9.92
CA GLU A 23 23.81 7.29 9.26
C GLU A 23 24.24 5.99 8.59
N THR A 24 24.69 6.10 7.36
CA THR A 24 25.26 4.97 6.62
C THR A 24 26.42 4.43 7.44
N ASP A 25 26.19 3.33 8.15
CA ASP A 25 27.27 2.51 8.68
C ASP A 25 28.22 2.21 7.51
N THR A 26 29.46 2.64 7.70
CA THR A 26 30.57 2.81 6.74
C THR A 26 31.08 1.53 6.09
N LEU A 27 30.26 0.48 5.99
CA LEU A 27 30.67 -0.86 5.60
C LEU A 27 29.90 -1.31 4.35
N GLY A 28 30.54 -1.20 3.18
CA GLY A 28 30.00 -1.58 1.87
C GLY A 28 29.10 -2.82 1.91
N ARG A 29 27.78 -2.61 1.82
CA ARG A 29 26.78 -3.66 2.04
C ARG A 29 26.75 -4.66 0.87
N LYS A 30 27.12 -5.90 1.19
CA LYS A 30 26.64 -7.09 0.46
C LYS A 30 25.11 -7.04 0.40
N LYS A 31 24.52 -7.39 -0.74
CA LYS A 31 23.07 -7.40 -0.98
C LYS A 31 22.34 -8.00 0.24
N ALA A 32 21.42 -7.23 0.83
CA ALA A 32 20.62 -7.70 1.96
C ALA A 32 19.90 -8.99 1.56
N LYS A 33 20.20 -10.11 2.24
CA LYS A 33 19.46 -11.36 2.05
C LYS A 33 17.97 -11.06 2.23
N SER A 34 17.16 -11.39 1.23
CA SER A 34 15.72 -11.24 1.31
C SER A 34 15.16 -12.38 2.16
N TYR A 35 14.68 -12.05 3.36
CA TYR A 35 13.93 -12.99 4.20
C TYR A 35 12.47 -13.03 3.73
N GLN A 36 11.89 -14.23 3.70
CA GLN A 36 10.45 -14.40 3.45
C GLN A 36 9.64 -13.60 4.47
N THR A 37 8.54 -13.00 4.04
CA THR A 37 7.68 -12.16 4.89
C THR A 37 7.22 -12.88 6.16
N LYS A 38 6.92 -14.17 6.07
CA LYS A 38 6.53 -15.03 7.21
C LYS A 38 7.58 -15.07 8.33
N HIS A 39 8.86 -15.10 7.97
CA HIS A 39 9.94 -15.13 8.97
C HIS A 39 10.16 -13.76 9.62
N LYS A 40 9.87 -12.67 8.90
CA LYS A 40 9.92 -11.32 9.47
C LYS A 40 8.79 -11.10 10.47
N THR A 41 7.58 -11.60 10.16
CA THR A 41 6.43 -11.51 11.07
C THR A 41 6.62 -12.39 12.30
N GLU A 42 7.12 -13.61 12.15
CA GLU A 42 7.44 -14.49 13.28
C GLU A 42 8.48 -13.87 14.22
N ALA A 43 9.56 -13.31 13.66
CA ALA A 43 10.56 -12.59 14.45
C ALA A 43 9.96 -11.38 15.17
N ALA A 44 9.11 -10.59 14.52
CA ALA A 44 8.43 -9.45 15.14
C ALA A 44 7.51 -9.87 16.30
N LEU A 45 6.77 -10.97 16.15
CA LEU A 45 5.88 -11.52 17.19
C LEU A 45 6.66 -12.03 18.40
N ARG A 46 7.80 -12.70 18.20
CA ARG A 46 8.67 -13.17 19.30
C ARG A 46 9.27 -12.01 20.09
N ILE A 47 9.66 -10.92 19.41
CA ILE A 47 10.11 -9.68 20.06
C ILE A 47 8.98 -9.03 20.87
N LEU A 48 7.77 -8.98 20.33
CA LEU A 48 6.59 -8.47 21.05
C LEU A 48 6.20 -9.35 22.25
N GLY A 49 6.49 -10.64 22.17
CA GLY A 49 6.34 -11.60 23.28
C GLY A 49 7.38 -11.46 24.39
N GLY A 50 8.36 -10.56 24.26
CA GLY A 50 9.37 -10.27 25.29
C GLY A 50 10.66 -11.08 25.18
N GLU A 51 10.91 -11.77 24.06
CA GLU A 51 12.19 -12.43 23.82
C GLU A 51 13.34 -11.42 23.58
N SER A 52 14.56 -11.77 24.01
CA SER A 52 15.75 -10.93 23.84
C SER A 52 16.11 -10.79 22.36
N LEU A 53 16.39 -9.55 21.94
CA LEU A 53 16.76 -9.24 20.56
C LEU A 53 18.15 -9.78 20.20
N GLU A 54 19.04 -9.92 21.18
CA GLU A 54 20.38 -10.47 21.02
C GLU A 54 20.31 -11.98 20.74
N ALA A 55 19.43 -12.71 21.43
CA ALA A 55 19.18 -14.12 21.19
C ALA A 55 18.61 -14.34 19.77
N LEU A 56 17.60 -13.56 19.39
CA LEU A 56 17.00 -13.61 18.05
C LEU A 56 17.98 -13.16 16.96
N SER A 57 18.87 -12.21 17.25
CA SER A 57 19.91 -11.78 16.32
C SER A 57 20.86 -12.91 15.98
N HIS A 58 21.24 -13.70 16.99
CA HIS A 58 22.12 -14.86 16.82
C HIS A 58 21.43 -16.01 16.06
N GLU A 59 20.14 -16.26 16.34
CA GLU A 59 19.35 -17.30 15.69
C GLU A 59 19.08 -17.00 14.21
N TYR A 60 18.63 -15.78 13.90
CA TYR A 60 18.27 -15.39 12.53
C TYR A 60 19.46 -14.86 11.70
N GLY A 61 20.60 -14.60 12.35
CA GLY A 61 21.79 -14.01 11.73
C GLY A 61 21.56 -12.58 11.23
N VAL A 62 20.64 -11.86 11.87
CA VAL A 62 20.20 -10.50 11.50
C VAL A 62 20.59 -9.54 12.61
N THR A 63 21.08 -8.34 12.25
CA THR A 63 21.44 -7.30 13.22
C THR A 63 20.23 -6.87 14.05
N VAL A 64 20.43 -6.57 15.33
CA VAL A 64 19.40 -6.03 16.25
C VAL A 64 18.62 -4.86 15.65
N GLY A 65 19.30 -3.89 15.01
CA GLY A 65 18.63 -2.75 14.37
C GLY A 65 17.67 -3.13 13.24
N ARG A 66 17.92 -4.25 12.55
CA ARG A 66 17.03 -4.75 11.48
C ARG A 66 15.82 -5.51 12.05
N LEU A 67 15.99 -6.16 13.21
CA LEU A 67 14.90 -6.78 13.96
C LEU A 67 13.95 -5.73 14.56
N LEU A 68 14.50 -4.65 15.12
CA LEU A 68 13.72 -3.49 15.57
C LEU A 68 12.92 -2.86 14.43
N PHE A 69 13.55 -2.67 13.28
CA PHE A 69 12.87 -2.17 12.08
C PHE A 69 11.69 -3.08 11.67
N TRP A 70 11.82 -4.41 11.76
CA TRP A 70 10.71 -5.32 11.47
C TRP A 70 9.57 -5.20 12.48
N LYS A 71 9.89 -5.05 13.78
CA LYS A 71 8.90 -4.80 14.83
C LYS A 71 8.12 -3.52 14.56
N GLU A 72 8.82 -2.41 14.32
CA GLU A 72 8.20 -1.10 14.05
C GLU A 72 7.34 -1.14 12.80
N THR A 73 7.82 -1.75 11.72
CA THR A 73 7.05 -1.90 10.47
C THR A 73 5.80 -2.75 10.68
N PHE A 74 5.88 -3.79 11.51
CA PHE A 74 4.74 -4.66 11.83
C PHE A 74 3.67 -3.93 12.65
N VAL A 75 4.08 -3.16 13.66
CA VAL A 75 3.14 -2.36 14.47
C VAL A 75 2.52 -1.22 13.65
N GLY A 76 3.34 -0.46 12.93
CA GLY A 76 2.85 0.63 12.08
C GLY A 76 1.89 0.14 10.99
N GLY A 77 2.20 -0.98 10.33
CA GLY A 77 1.28 -1.58 9.35
C GLY A 77 -0.03 -2.09 9.98
N GLY A 78 -0.01 -2.52 11.24
CA GLY A 78 -1.21 -2.88 11.99
C GLY A 78 -2.08 -1.67 12.30
N GLU A 79 -1.47 -0.57 12.75
CA GLU A 79 -2.16 0.70 13.04
C GLU A 79 -2.74 1.32 11.77
N GLU A 80 -1.99 1.34 10.67
CA GLU A 80 -2.47 1.79 9.36
C GLU A 80 -3.64 0.94 8.86
N CYS A 81 -3.59 -0.38 9.03
CA CYS A 81 -4.68 -1.27 8.65
C CYS A 81 -5.96 -0.99 9.46
N MET A 82 -5.83 -0.73 10.76
CA MET A 82 -6.99 -0.35 11.59
C MET A 82 -7.58 1.00 11.16
N GLN A 83 -6.74 2.00 10.91
CA GLN A 83 -7.19 3.31 10.40
C GLN A 83 -7.88 3.17 9.04
N LEU A 84 -7.30 2.39 8.13
CA LEU A 84 -7.90 2.12 6.83
C LEU A 84 -9.20 1.33 6.93
N CYS A 85 -9.34 0.37 7.84
CA CYS A 85 -10.61 -0.33 8.05
C CYS A 85 -11.69 0.60 8.63
N ASP A 86 -11.31 1.55 9.49
CA ASP A 86 -12.23 2.56 10.02
C ASP A 86 -12.65 3.57 8.93
N GLU A 87 -11.73 3.95 8.02
CA GLU A 87 -11.99 4.85 6.89
C GLU A 87 -12.70 4.15 5.70
N GLU A 88 -12.34 2.91 5.40
CA GLU A 88 -12.90 2.09 4.31
C GLU A 88 -14.26 1.46 4.68
N SER A 89 -14.78 1.75 5.87
CA SER A 89 -16.22 1.68 6.14
C SER A 89 -17.04 2.52 5.16
N ASP A 90 -16.43 3.42 4.40
CA ASP A 90 -16.99 4.07 3.21
C ASP A 90 -16.99 3.14 1.97
N ASP A 91 -17.51 1.91 2.12
CA ASP A 91 -17.91 0.97 1.05
C ASP A 91 -18.76 1.66 -0.06
N SER A 92 -19.29 2.84 0.23
CA SER A 92 -19.99 3.74 -0.69
C SER A 92 -19.23 4.03 -2.00
N ALA A 93 -17.91 4.16 -1.97
CA ALA A 93 -17.12 4.45 -3.18
C ALA A 93 -17.04 3.21 -4.08
N ILE A 94 -16.83 2.03 -3.49
CA ILE A 94 -16.78 0.75 -4.18
C ILE A 94 -18.15 0.43 -4.78
N GLU A 95 -19.23 0.60 -4.00
CA GLU A 95 -20.60 0.38 -4.46
C GLU A 95 -20.99 1.37 -5.58
N ARG A 96 -20.58 2.64 -5.49
CA ARG A 96 -20.79 3.62 -6.56
C ARG A 96 -20.08 3.20 -7.85
N LEU A 97 -18.83 2.75 -7.76
CA LEU A 97 -18.06 2.31 -8.92
C LEU A 97 -18.64 1.02 -9.54
N LYS A 98 -19.09 0.06 -8.71
CA LYS A 98 -19.79 -1.14 -9.19
C LYS A 98 -21.06 -0.77 -9.97
N LYS A 99 -21.88 0.12 -9.42
CA LYS A 99 -23.10 0.59 -10.07
C LYS A 99 -22.82 1.30 -11.40
N GLU A 100 -21.75 2.08 -11.47
CA GLU A 100 -21.32 2.74 -12.71
C GLU A 100 -20.89 1.70 -13.77
N ILE A 101 -20.12 0.68 -13.37
CA ILE A 101 -19.72 -0.41 -14.27
C ILE A 101 -20.94 -1.17 -14.80
N GLU A 102 -21.92 -1.46 -13.94
CA GLU A 102 -23.17 -2.11 -14.35
C GLU A 102 -23.96 -1.26 -15.34
N TRP A 103 -24.08 0.04 -15.09
CA TRP A 103 -24.72 0.97 -16.02
C TRP A 103 -24.01 1.02 -17.38
N GLN A 104 -22.68 1.14 -17.40
CA GLN A 104 -21.90 1.14 -18.63
C GLN A 104 -21.99 -0.19 -19.40
N ARG A 105 -22.00 -1.32 -18.68
CA ARG A 105 -22.21 -2.64 -19.29
C ARG A 105 -23.59 -2.74 -19.95
N SER A 106 -24.64 -2.30 -19.25
CA SER A 106 -26.00 -2.30 -19.77
C SER A 106 -26.11 -1.44 -21.03
N LYS A 107 -25.53 -0.22 -21.00
CA LYS A 107 -25.51 0.69 -22.15
C LYS A 107 -24.72 0.14 -23.34
N ASN A 108 -23.58 -0.50 -23.08
CA ASN A 108 -22.82 -1.18 -24.13
C ASN A 108 -23.61 -2.34 -24.75
N GLU A 109 -24.37 -3.09 -23.95
CA GLU A 109 -25.20 -4.17 -24.47
C GLU A 109 -26.37 -3.64 -25.31
N GLU A 110 -27.01 -2.54 -24.88
CA GLU A 110 -28.02 -1.83 -25.67
C GLU A 110 -27.47 -1.40 -27.04
N LEU A 111 -26.31 -0.73 -27.06
CA LEU A 111 -25.66 -0.31 -28.30
C LEU A 111 -25.29 -1.50 -29.19
N ARG A 112 -24.81 -2.60 -28.60
CA ARG A 112 -24.54 -3.84 -29.35
C ARG A 112 -25.80 -4.45 -29.93
N GLN A 113 -26.93 -4.38 -29.22
CA GLN A 113 -28.23 -4.82 -29.74
C GLN A 113 -28.68 -3.95 -30.91
N GLU A 114 -28.53 -2.63 -30.82
CA GLU A 114 -28.85 -1.73 -31.92
C GLU A 114 -28.00 -2.02 -33.15
N LEU A 115 -26.67 -2.16 -33.00
CA LEU A 115 -25.78 -2.53 -34.11
C LEU A 115 -26.20 -3.84 -34.78
N ARG A 116 -26.58 -4.86 -33.98
CA ARG A 116 -27.13 -6.12 -34.50
C ARG A 116 -28.43 -5.90 -35.30
N ARG A 117 -29.33 -5.02 -34.85
CA ARG A 117 -30.56 -4.67 -35.59
C ARG A 117 -30.26 -4.00 -36.93
N TYR A 118 -29.24 -3.14 -36.97
CA TYR A 118 -28.80 -2.48 -38.20
C TYR A 118 -27.91 -3.37 -39.09
N GLY A 119 -27.75 -4.66 -38.76
CA GLY A 119 -26.96 -5.62 -39.54
C GLY A 119 -25.45 -5.39 -39.49
N CYS A 120 -24.98 -4.53 -38.58
CA CYS A 120 -23.58 -4.24 -38.40
C CYS A 120 -23.03 -5.17 -37.30
N THR A 121 -22.38 -6.26 -37.69
CA THR A 121 -21.66 -7.11 -36.73
C THR A 121 -20.49 -6.33 -36.14
N PRO A 122 -20.39 -6.19 -34.81
CA PRO A 122 -19.29 -5.47 -34.19
C PRO A 122 -17.96 -6.19 -34.48
N MET A 123 -16.95 -5.46 -34.96
CA MET A 123 -15.60 -6.01 -35.10
C MET A 123 -15.03 -6.28 -33.71
N VAL A 124 -14.63 -7.54 -33.49
CA VAL A 124 -13.99 -8.05 -32.27
C VAL A 124 -12.57 -7.52 -32.17
#